data_AF-A0A0C1F7W5-F1
#
_entry.id   AF-A0A0C1F7W5-F1
#
_cell.length_a   1.000
_cell.length_b   1.000
_cell.length_c   1.000
_cell.angle_alpha   90.00
_cell.angle_beta   90.00
_cell.angle_gamma   90.00
#
_symmetry.space_group_name_H-M   'P 1'
#
loop_
_entity.id
_entity.type
_entity.pdbx_description
1 polymer ?
#
loop_
_entity_poly.entity_id
_entity_poly.type
_entity_poly.pdbx_seq_one_letter_code
_entity_poly.pdbx_strand_id
1 'polypeptide(L)'
;MAIFKKANNINIQVVNNYTSISKVSHEESEEVIIEATKGNLEFSSQKRAVLQGFGKEGIKEEECKEGIIKIKNKVIGKTMRNPGFKLDGTKAEDMFFADRPVSSGSIQLDPVFKLNDAKLESYLDQLMTSLSIGDMESVALEMSDRFKKGTGGTYKSEILNKEIAGNAAFTSYHNSFANDLKNALKNHHYDPSSIEILTMKLLNFSSFWDKVSGLGITVHQVWSVKAEIQDYSYNKCTKAWKTKIKYIFYDHFGLDWDDIKKHGGDRIPQYHTGDFFKAWYILQHYRSAKPFFTEITEIMNLEGSSNN
;
A
#
# COMPACT_ATOMS: atom_id res chain seq x y z
N MET A 1 -25.04 -25.06 -6.53
CA MET A 1 -23.66 -24.51 -6.66
C MET A 1 -22.91 -24.88 -5.39
N ALA A 2 -21.79 -25.60 -5.45
CA ALA A 2 -21.05 -26.02 -4.26
C ALA A 2 -19.62 -25.48 -4.34
N ILE A 3 -19.13 -24.91 -3.24
CA ILE A 3 -17.78 -24.33 -3.14
C ILE A 3 -17.00 -25.18 -2.14
N PHE A 4 -15.81 -25.65 -2.52
CA PHE A 4 -14.90 -26.38 -1.64
C PHE A 4 -13.89 -25.41 -1.02
N LYS A 5 -13.81 -25.36 0.32
CA LYS A 5 -12.79 -24.56 1.02
C LYS A 5 -12.35 -25.27 2.30
N LYS A 6 -11.04 -25.56 2.40
CA LYS A 6 -10.38 -25.78 3.69
C LYS A 6 -10.15 -24.42 4.35
N ALA A 7 -10.94 -24.08 5.36
CA ALA A 7 -10.65 -22.92 6.22
C ALA A 7 -11.32 -23.07 7.58
N ASN A 8 -10.52 -23.01 8.65
CA ASN A 8 -11.02 -22.81 10.00
C ASN A 8 -11.58 -21.38 10.12
N ASN A 9 -12.71 -21.21 10.79
CA ASN A 9 -13.38 -19.93 11.09
C ASN A 9 -13.93 -19.15 9.87
N ILE A 10 -14.90 -19.73 9.16
CA ILE A 10 -15.67 -19.01 8.13
C ILE A 10 -16.83 -18.27 8.80
N ASN A 11 -16.88 -16.94 8.64
CA ASN A 11 -18.02 -16.12 9.05
C ASN A 11 -18.85 -15.79 7.79
N ILE A 12 -20.10 -16.24 7.74
CA ILE A 12 -20.98 -16.10 6.56
C ILE A 12 -22.21 -15.28 6.98
N GLN A 13 -22.31 -14.05 6.50
CA GLN A 13 -23.51 -13.23 6.63
C GLN A 13 -24.33 -13.34 5.35
N VAL A 14 -25.55 -13.86 5.44
CA VAL A 14 -26.50 -13.93 4.32
C VAL A 14 -27.58 -12.89 4.54
N VAL A 15 -27.80 -12.01 3.56
CA VAL A 15 -28.86 -10.99 3.58
C VAL A 15 -30.02 -11.51 2.72
N ASN A 16 -31.22 -11.61 3.32
CA ASN A 16 -32.53 -12.07 2.76
C ASN A 16 -32.95 -13.54 3.04
N ASN A 17 -34.23 -13.82 2.79
CA ASN A 17 -34.93 -15.09 3.10
C ASN A 17 -34.43 -16.24 2.21
N TYR A 18 -33.61 -17.13 2.77
CA TYR A 18 -33.21 -18.39 2.14
C TYR A 18 -33.53 -19.58 3.06
N THR A 19 -34.08 -20.64 2.50
CA THR A 19 -34.26 -21.92 3.22
C THR A 19 -32.93 -22.65 3.20
N SER A 20 -32.16 -22.53 4.28
CA SER A 20 -30.97 -23.35 4.51
C SER A 20 -31.39 -24.81 4.74
N ILE A 21 -30.87 -25.75 3.95
CA ILE A 21 -30.83 -27.16 4.32
C ILE A 21 -29.45 -27.41 4.95
N SER A 22 -29.24 -26.91 6.16
CA SER A 22 -28.03 -27.28 6.93
C SER A 22 -28.32 -28.54 7.75
N LYS A 23 -27.52 -29.58 7.54
CA LYS A 23 -27.11 -30.45 8.65
C LYS A 23 -25.68 -30.05 9.03
N VAL A 24 -25.59 -29.31 10.13
CA VAL A 24 -24.47 -29.07 11.08
C VAL A 24 -23.03 -29.20 10.53
N SER A 25 -22.27 -28.10 10.60
CA SER A 25 -20.80 -28.09 10.51
C SER A 25 -20.23 -27.88 11.92
N HIS A 26 -19.58 -28.91 12.48
CA HIS A 26 -18.73 -28.78 13.67
C HIS A 26 -17.33 -28.25 13.30
N GLU A 27 -16.56 -27.80 14.30
CA GLU A 27 -15.23 -27.15 14.20
C GLU A 27 -14.18 -27.88 13.33
N GLU A 28 -14.42 -29.14 12.94
CA GLU A 28 -13.53 -29.96 12.10
C GLU A 28 -14.12 -30.33 10.73
N SER A 29 -15.14 -29.61 10.26
CA SER A 29 -15.70 -29.85 8.93
C SER A 29 -14.78 -29.30 7.83
N GLU A 30 -14.11 -30.18 7.08
CA GLU A 30 -13.30 -29.80 5.91
C GLU A 30 -14.14 -29.28 4.71
N GLU A 31 -15.47 -29.29 4.84
CA GLU A 31 -16.40 -28.98 3.76
C GLU A 31 -17.63 -28.21 4.26
N VAL A 32 -18.00 -27.14 3.55
CA VAL A 32 -19.26 -26.39 3.77
C VAL A 32 -19.91 -26.14 2.42
N ILE A 33 -21.05 -26.78 2.16
CA ILE A 33 -21.82 -26.64 0.91
C ILE A 33 -22.97 -25.65 1.15
N ILE A 34 -23.04 -24.60 0.33
CA ILE A 34 -24.11 -23.59 0.36
C ILE A 34 -24.74 -23.51 -1.02
N GLU A 35 -26.02 -23.86 -1.12
CA GLU A 35 -26.76 -23.82 -2.38
C GLU A 35 -27.88 -22.77 -2.32
N ALA A 36 -27.81 -21.79 -3.23
CA ALA A 36 -28.93 -20.89 -3.48
C ALA A 36 -29.78 -21.45 -4.61
N THR A 37 -31.08 -21.60 -4.35
CA THR A 37 -32.05 -22.10 -5.33
C THR A 37 -32.69 -20.97 -6.16
N LYS A 38 -32.58 -19.71 -5.72
CA LYS A 38 -33.02 -18.50 -6.44
C LYS A 38 -32.14 -17.29 -6.08
N GLY A 39 -31.51 -16.65 -7.07
CA GLY A 39 -30.72 -15.41 -6.93
C GLY A 39 -29.20 -15.58 -6.97
N ASN A 40 -28.48 -14.46 -7.09
CA ASN A 40 -27.01 -14.42 -7.03
C ASN A 40 -26.54 -14.47 -5.57
N LEU A 41 -25.55 -15.30 -5.28
CA LEU A 41 -24.85 -15.31 -4.00
C LEU A 41 -23.67 -14.35 -4.05
N GLU A 42 -23.61 -13.38 -3.14
CA GLU A 42 -22.43 -12.56 -2.91
C GLU A 42 -21.68 -13.08 -1.69
N PHE A 43 -20.37 -13.34 -1.85
CA PHE A 43 -19.47 -13.73 -0.76
C PHE A 43 -18.30 -12.75 -0.73
N SER A 44 -17.96 -12.24 0.45
CA SER A 44 -16.71 -11.50 0.68
C SER A 44 -15.79 -12.31 1.59
N SER A 45 -14.51 -12.43 1.23
CA SER A 45 -13.51 -13.09 2.07
C SER A 45 -12.14 -12.44 1.89
N GLN A 46 -11.42 -12.23 3.00
CA GLN A 46 -10.04 -11.71 3.00
C GLN A 46 -8.99 -12.71 2.47
N LYS A 47 -9.39 -13.96 2.15
CA LYS A 47 -8.57 -14.94 1.43
C LYS A 47 -9.37 -15.58 0.31
N ARG A 48 -8.71 -15.80 -0.83
CA ARG A 48 -9.20 -16.37 -2.11
C ARG A 48 -10.49 -17.17 -1.95
N ALA A 49 -11.58 -16.66 -2.54
CA ALA A 49 -12.77 -17.45 -2.85
C ALA A 49 -12.68 -17.84 -4.33
N VAL A 50 -12.81 -19.13 -4.64
CA VAL A 50 -12.91 -19.62 -6.02
C VAL A 50 -14.36 -20.03 -6.24
N LEU A 51 -15.05 -19.34 -7.13
CA LEU A 51 -16.39 -19.71 -7.60
C LEU A 51 -16.23 -20.64 -8.80
N GLN A 52 -16.59 -21.91 -8.66
CA GLN A 52 -16.72 -22.85 -9.78
C GLN A 52 -18.16 -23.35 -9.87
N GLY A 53 -18.81 -23.08 -11.01
CA GLY A 53 -20.13 -23.62 -11.31
C GLY A 53 -20.02 -25.07 -11.77
N PHE A 54 -20.70 -26.00 -11.09
CA PHE A 54 -20.88 -27.35 -11.59
C PHE A 54 -22.07 -27.40 -12.55
N GLY A 55 -21.79 -27.23 -13.84
CA GLY A 55 -22.63 -27.75 -14.92
C GLY A 55 -22.01 -29.05 -15.40
N LYS A 56 -22.73 -30.17 -15.26
CA LYS A 56 -22.35 -31.45 -15.86
C LYS A 56 -22.48 -31.33 -17.37
N GLU A 57 -21.36 -31.10 -18.04
CA GLU A 57 -20.95 -31.64 -19.34
C GLU A 57 -19.58 -31.04 -19.65
N GLY A 58 -18.59 -31.90 -19.93
CA GLY A 58 -17.26 -31.47 -20.31
C GLY A 58 -17.30 -30.74 -21.65
N ILE A 59 -17.54 -29.42 -21.59
CA ILE A 59 -17.28 -28.53 -22.72
C ILE A 59 -15.76 -28.54 -22.88
N LYS A 60 -15.28 -29.24 -23.91
CA LYS A 60 -13.96 -28.99 -24.49
C LYS A 60 -13.83 -27.47 -24.57
N GLU A 61 -12.77 -26.87 -23.99
CA GLU A 61 -12.53 -25.42 -24.10
C GLU A 61 -12.68 -25.04 -25.59
N GLU A 62 -13.84 -24.51 -25.96
CA GLU A 62 -14.06 -24.02 -27.31
C GLU A 62 -13.12 -22.83 -27.45
N GLU A 63 -12.19 -22.96 -28.38
CA GLU A 63 -11.26 -21.90 -28.72
C GLU A 63 -12.07 -20.64 -29.02
N CYS A 64 -11.89 -19.57 -28.23
CA CYS A 64 -12.76 -18.41 -28.32
C CYS A 64 -12.60 -17.74 -29.69
N LYS A 65 -13.58 -17.97 -30.57
CA LYS A 65 -13.60 -17.49 -31.96
C LYS A 65 -13.62 -15.96 -32.07
N GLU A 66 -14.16 -15.27 -31.06
CA GLU A 66 -14.17 -13.81 -30.99
C GLU A 66 -12.81 -13.20 -30.58
N GLY A 67 -11.89 -14.04 -30.08
CA GLY A 67 -10.55 -13.66 -29.65
C GLY A 67 -10.43 -13.28 -28.16
N ILE A 68 -9.18 -13.24 -27.69
CA ILE A 68 -8.82 -12.89 -26.31
C ILE A 68 -7.92 -11.65 -26.35
N ILE A 69 -8.29 -10.61 -25.60
CA ILE A 69 -7.41 -9.45 -25.40
C ILE A 69 -6.45 -9.79 -24.25
N LYS A 70 -5.14 -9.61 -24.48
CA LYS A 70 -4.11 -9.83 -23.47
C LYS A 70 -3.19 -8.61 -23.36
N ILE A 71 -2.95 -8.15 -22.14
CA ILE A 71 -1.97 -7.09 -21.85
C ILE A 71 -1.08 -7.56 -20.72
N LYS A 72 0.24 -7.58 -20.96
CA LYS A 72 1.20 -8.07 -19.96
C LYS A 72 1.46 -7.06 -18.85
N ASN A 73 1.83 -5.83 -19.21
CA ASN A 73 2.10 -4.76 -18.26
C ASN A 73 1.63 -3.44 -18.86
N LYS A 74 0.87 -2.66 -18.09
CA LYS A 74 0.53 -1.28 -18.46
C LYS A 74 0.33 -0.45 -17.18
N VAL A 75 0.98 0.72 -17.12
CA VAL A 75 0.66 1.74 -16.12
C VAL A 75 -0.75 2.23 -16.40
N ILE A 76 -1.63 2.08 -15.42
CA ILE A 76 -3.06 2.40 -15.56
C ILE A 76 -3.50 3.50 -14.60
N GLY A 77 -2.73 3.74 -13.53
CA GLY A 77 -2.99 4.83 -12.61
C GLY A 77 -1.71 5.44 -12.05
N LYS A 78 -1.77 6.73 -11.73
CA LYS A 78 -0.71 7.42 -10.98
C LYS A 78 -1.26 8.60 -10.18
N THR A 79 -0.57 8.95 -9.10
CA THR A 79 -0.75 10.25 -8.43
C THR A 79 -0.16 11.37 -9.27
N MET A 80 -0.58 12.62 -9.00
CA MET A 80 -0.01 13.80 -9.70
C MET A 80 1.47 14.00 -9.39
N ARG A 81 1.91 13.70 -8.17
CA ARG A 81 3.33 13.77 -7.78
C ARG A 81 4.10 12.57 -8.31
N ASN A 82 5.34 12.82 -8.73
CA ASN A 82 6.33 11.78 -8.97
C ASN A 82 7.19 11.58 -7.71
N PRO A 83 7.80 10.38 -7.53
CA PRO A 83 8.73 10.14 -6.43
C PRO A 83 9.86 11.18 -6.43
N GLY A 84 10.06 11.86 -5.31
CA GLY A 84 11.15 12.83 -5.13
C GLY A 84 10.85 14.24 -5.63
N PHE A 85 9.65 14.49 -6.16
CA PHE A 85 9.29 15.79 -6.72
C PHE A 85 7.98 16.33 -6.16
N LYS A 86 7.95 17.66 -5.97
CA LYS A 86 6.74 18.44 -5.69
C LYS A 86 5.85 18.50 -6.94
N LEU A 87 4.63 19.04 -6.78
CA LEU A 87 3.67 19.17 -7.89
C LEU A 87 4.16 20.10 -9.02
N ASP A 88 5.02 21.06 -8.70
CA ASP A 88 5.65 21.98 -9.66
C ASP A 88 6.86 21.38 -10.38
N GLY A 89 7.21 20.11 -10.09
CA GLY A 89 8.35 19.41 -10.68
C GLY A 89 9.69 19.73 -10.02
N THR A 90 9.73 20.59 -9.01
CA THR A 90 10.95 20.81 -8.21
C THR A 90 11.20 19.61 -7.30
N LYS A 91 12.48 19.37 -6.97
CA LYS A 91 12.86 18.29 -6.06
C LYS A 91 12.30 18.57 -4.65
N ALA A 92 11.79 17.54 -3.99
CA ALA A 92 11.27 17.64 -2.64
C ALA A 92 12.41 17.95 -1.63
N GLU A 93 12.10 18.77 -0.61
CA GLU A 93 13.12 19.30 0.33
C GLU A 93 13.74 18.19 1.18
N ASP A 94 12.89 17.27 1.64
CA ASP A 94 13.21 16.01 2.33
C ASP A 94 14.08 15.03 1.51
N MET A 95 14.38 15.35 0.24
CA MET A 95 15.30 14.59 -0.61
C MET A 95 16.65 15.28 -0.82
N PHE A 96 16.89 16.46 -0.22
CA PHE A 96 18.20 17.10 -0.18
C PHE A 96 19.00 16.66 1.06
N PHE A 97 20.32 16.80 0.98
CA PHE A 97 21.25 16.48 2.06
C PHE A 97 22.53 17.29 1.90
N ALA A 98 23.23 17.53 3.01
CA ALA A 98 24.45 18.33 3.09
C ALA A 98 24.38 19.72 2.40
N ASP A 99 23.16 20.24 2.23
CA ASP A 99 22.81 21.42 1.43
C ASP A 99 22.67 22.70 2.26
N ARG A 100 22.57 22.58 3.59
CA ARG A 100 22.54 23.70 4.55
C ARG A 100 21.56 24.81 4.13
N PRO A 101 20.26 24.52 4.01
CA PRO A 101 19.31 25.47 3.44
C PRO A 101 19.20 26.72 4.33
N VAL A 102 19.08 27.89 3.68
CA VAL A 102 19.03 29.19 4.38
C VAL A 102 17.82 29.27 5.33
N SER A 103 16.71 28.64 4.97
CA SER A 103 15.47 28.57 5.76
C SER A 103 15.65 27.97 7.14
N SER A 104 16.60 27.05 7.32
CA SER A 104 16.86 26.38 8.59
C SER A 104 18.06 26.95 9.34
N GLY A 105 18.60 28.10 8.93
CA GLY A 105 19.79 28.70 9.53
C GLY A 105 19.73 28.87 11.05
N SER A 106 18.54 29.07 11.63
CA SER A 106 18.32 29.18 13.08
C SER A 106 18.64 27.90 13.85
N ILE A 107 18.58 26.71 13.23
CA ILE A 107 18.87 25.44 13.91
C ILE A 107 20.31 25.37 14.41
N GLN A 108 21.23 26.14 13.81
CA GLN A 108 22.64 26.18 14.21
C GLN A 108 22.86 26.77 15.62
N LEU A 109 21.88 27.52 16.14
CA LEU A 109 21.92 28.07 17.50
C LEU A 109 21.36 27.09 18.55
N ASP A 110 20.65 26.05 18.12
CA ASP A 110 20.03 25.06 19.01
C ASP A 110 21.11 24.20 19.70
N PRO A 111 20.95 23.86 20.99
CA PRO A 111 21.88 22.98 21.69
C PRO A 111 22.11 21.62 21.01
N VAL A 112 21.09 21.06 20.34
CA VAL A 112 21.20 19.79 19.61
C VAL A 112 22.23 19.88 18.48
N PHE A 113 22.37 21.05 17.84
CA PHE A 113 23.33 21.26 16.76
C PHE A 113 24.80 21.08 17.19
N LYS A 114 25.07 21.32 18.48
CA LYS A 114 26.41 21.22 19.07
C LYS A 114 26.80 19.78 19.43
N LEU A 115 25.87 18.84 19.34
CA LEU A 115 26.13 17.44 19.59
C LEU A 115 26.99 16.83 18.47
N ASN A 116 27.79 15.84 18.84
CA ASN A 116 28.56 15.06 17.88
C ASN A 116 27.64 14.07 17.14
N ASP A 117 28.13 13.56 16.01
CA ASP A 117 27.34 12.70 15.13
C ASP A 117 26.86 11.43 15.86
N ALA A 118 27.72 10.79 16.67
CA ALA A 118 27.32 9.61 17.46
C ALA A 118 26.11 9.86 18.38
N LYS A 119 26.02 11.06 18.98
CA LYS A 119 24.89 11.42 19.83
C LYS A 119 23.64 11.75 19.03
N LEU A 120 23.79 12.42 17.88
CA LEU A 120 22.69 12.68 16.94
C LEU A 120 22.10 11.38 16.37
N GLU A 121 22.97 10.43 16.01
CA GLU A 121 22.60 9.09 15.55
C GLU A 121 21.84 8.32 16.63
N SER A 122 22.32 8.37 17.88
CA SER A 122 21.60 7.78 19.03
C SER A 122 20.24 8.43 19.27
N TYR A 123 20.06 9.71 18.95
CA TYR A 123 18.75 10.38 19.03
C TYR A 123 17.82 9.91 17.93
N LEU A 124 18.32 9.70 16.71
CA LEU A 124 17.54 9.13 15.62
C LEU A 124 17.06 7.72 15.98
N ASP A 125 17.92 6.87 16.54
CA ASP A 125 17.53 5.51 16.95
C ASP A 125 16.51 5.51 18.10
N GLN A 126 16.63 6.44 19.04
CA GLN A 126 15.62 6.66 20.09
C GLN A 126 14.27 7.11 19.50
N LEU A 127 14.28 7.96 18.47
CA LEU A 127 13.05 8.33 17.77
C LEU A 127 12.39 7.12 17.15
N MET A 128 13.15 6.30 16.42
CA MET A 128 12.64 5.08 15.78
C MET A 128 12.00 4.16 16.81
N THR A 129 12.73 3.80 17.87
CA THR A 129 12.22 2.92 18.94
C THR A 129 11.08 3.52 19.75
N SER A 130 10.97 4.86 19.83
CA SER A 130 9.85 5.51 20.53
C SER A 130 8.53 5.49 19.78
N LEU A 131 8.58 5.31 18.45
CA LEU A 131 7.43 5.44 17.54
C LEU A 131 7.14 4.16 16.74
N SER A 132 7.82 3.06 17.05
CA SER A 132 7.62 1.77 16.40
C SER A 132 7.72 0.64 17.42
N ILE A 133 7.13 -0.51 17.09
CA ILE A 133 7.10 -1.69 17.95
C ILE A 133 7.23 -2.96 17.11
N GLY A 134 7.75 -4.04 17.69
CA GLY A 134 7.81 -5.35 17.05
C GLY A 134 8.63 -5.35 15.75
N ASP A 135 8.13 -6.04 14.72
CA ASP A 135 8.83 -6.15 13.43
C ASP A 135 9.07 -4.79 12.76
N MET A 136 8.18 -3.83 12.99
CA MET A 136 8.31 -2.47 12.46
C MET A 136 9.40 -1.65 13.15
N GLU A 137 9.73 -1.97 14.40
CA GLU A 137 10.91 -1.38 15.06
C GLU A 137 12.21 -1.80 14.36
N SER A 138 12.28 -3.07 13.95
CA SER A 138 13.43 -3.58 13.19
C SER A 138 13.57 -2.86 11.84
N VAL A 139 12.44 -2.62 11.15
CA VAL A 139 12.42 -1.84 9.90
C VAL A 139 12.87 -0.40 10.14
N ALA A 140 12.32 0.27 11.16
CA ALA A 140 12.65 1.66 11.47
C ALA A 140 14.13 1.84 11.80
N LEU A 141 14.71 0.92 12.56
CA LEU A 141 16.14 0.91 12.87
C LEU A 141 17.01 0.61 11.64
N GLU A 142 16.60 -0.31 10.75
CA GLU A 142 17.31 -0.56 9.50
C GLU A 142 17.32 0.68 8.59
N MET A 143 16.19 1.38 8.51
CA MET A 143 16.05 2.64 7.78
C MET A 143 16.95 3.73 8.37
N SER A 144 16.97 3.87 9.70
CA SER A 144 17.91 4.76 10.41
C SER A 144 19.36 4.43 10.07
N ASP A 145 19.77 3.16 10.16
CA ASP A 145 21.13 2.73 9.85
C ASP A 145 21.53 3.03 8.40
N ARG A 146 20.62 2.79 7.46
CA ARG A 146 20.83 3.11 6.05
C ARG A 146 21.02 4.61 5.83
N PHE A 147 20.19 5.41 6.49
CA PHE A 147 20.20 6.87 6.44
C PHE A 147 21.53 7.42 6.95
N LYS A 148 21.94 7.00 8.15
CA LYS A 148 23.22 7.35 8.80
C LYS A 148 24.43 6.99 7.94
N LYS A 149 24.42 5.80 7.32
CA LYS A 149 25.48 5.36 6.38
C LYS A 149 25.56 6.19 5.09
N GLY A 150 24.56 7.02 4.79
CA GLY A 150 24.60 7.93 3.64
C GLY A 150 24.55 7.22 2.29
N THR A 151 23.90 6.05 2.22
CA THR A 151 23.84 5.23 1.00
C THR A 151 22.81 5.72 -0.02
N GLY A 152 21.75 6.41 0.43
CA GLY A 152 20.67 6.90 -0.43
C GLY A 152 19.91 5.76 -1.14
N GLY A 153 19.38 6.05 -2.33
CA GLY A 153 18.73 5.06 -3.20
C GLY A 153 17.30 4.71 -2.80
N THR A 154 16.94 3.43 -2.90
CA THR A 154 15.59 2.92 -2.56
C THR A 154 15.70 1.79 -1.55
N TYR A 155 14.96 1.93 -0.44
CA TYR A 155 14.74 0.91 0.57
C TYR A 155 13.45 0.15 0.28
N LYS A 156 13.47 -1.16 0.52
CA LYS A 156 12.32 -2.06 0.37
C LYS A 156 12.31 -3.04 1.53
N SER A 157 11.12 -3.39 2.02
CA SER A 157 10.96 -4.36 3.09
C SER A 157 9.69 -5.16 2.90
N GLU A 158 9.80 -6.48 3.05
CA GLU A 158 8.62 -7.36 3.06
C GLU A 158 7.74 -7.16 4.29
N ILE A 159 8.29 -6.61 5.38
CA ILE A 159 7.51 -6.24 6.56
C ILE A 159 6.63 -5.02 6.21
N LEU A 160 7.19 -4.00 5.56
CA LEU A 160 6.42 -2.83 5.10
C LEU A 160 5.31 -3.20 4.11
N ASN A 161 5.61 -4.12 3.17
CA ASN A 161 4.59 -4.65 2.26
C ASN A 161 3.42 -5.24 3.08
N LYS A 162 3.70 -6.19 3.97
CA LYS A 162 2.68 -6.84 4.81
C LYS A 162 1.85 -5.87 5.66
N GLU A 163 2.48 -4.84 6.22
CA GLU A 163 1.77 -3.83 7.00
C GLU A 163 0.78 -3.03 6.16
N ILE A 164 1.17 -2.61 4.93
CA ILE A 164 0.23 -1.96 4.01
C ILE A 164 -0.86 -2.93 3.56
N ALA A 165 -0.51 -4.18 3.21
CA ALA A 165 -1.46 -5.20 2.78
C ALA A 165 -2.56 -5.46 3.83
N GLY A 166 -2.19 -5.47 5.11
CA GLY A 166 -3.09 -5.68 6.25
C GLY A 166 -3.96 -4.47 6.60
N ASN A 167 -3.72 -3.31 5.98
CA ASN A 167 -4.33 -2.05 6.41
C ASN A 167 -5.72 -1.80 5.80
N ALA A 168 -6.68 -1.40 6.64
CA ALA A 168 -8.04 -1.05 6.21
C ALA A 168 -8.08 0.19 5.28
N ALA A 169 -7.16 1.13 5.45
CA ALA A 169 -7.01 2.28 4.56
C ALA A 169 -6.61 1.84 3.15
N PHE A 170 -5.67 0.89 3.03
CA PHE A 170 -5.30 0.30 1.75
C PHE A 170 -6.47 -0.46 1.12
N THR A 171 -7.22 -1.23 1.91
CA THR A 171 -8.43 -1.93 1.41
C THR A 171 -9.43 -0.95 0.81
N SER A 172 -9.71 0.16 1.50
CA SER A 172 -10.64 1.19 1.02
C SER A 172 -10.10 1.90 -0.23
N TYR A 173 -8.79 2.18 -0.24
CA TYR A 173 -8.09 2.76 -1.38
C TYR A 173 -8.16 1.87 -2.63
N HIS A 174 -7.88 0.57 -2.47
CA HIS A 174 -7.98 -0.42 -3.53
C HIS A 174 -9.39 -0.49 -4.10
N ASN A 175 -10.41 -0.55 -3.25
CA ASN A 175 -11.80 -0.64 -3.68
C ASN A 175 -12.23 0.57 -4.51
N SER A 176 -11.82 1.78 -4.09
CA SER A 176 -12.08 3.00 -4.86
C SER A 176 -11.44 2.92 -6.25
N PHE A 177 -10.15 2.60 -6.32
CA PHE A 177 -9.44 2.53 -7.60
C PHE A 177 -9.95 1.39 -8.50
N ALA A 178 -10.29 0.24 -7.92
CA ALA A 178 -10.85 -0.88 -8.65
C ALA A 178 -12.19 -0.51 -9.30
N ASN A 179 -13.03 0.28 -8.64
CA ASN A 179 -14.27 0.79 -9.22
C ASN A 179 -14.00 1.75 -10.39
N ASP A 180 -13.06 2.68 -10.24
CA ASP A 180 -12.66 3.60 -11.32
C ASP A 180 -12.13 2.82 -12.53
N LEU A 181 -11.28 1.81 -12.29
CA LEU A 181 -10.74 0.95 -13.34
C LEU A 181 -11.83 0.12 -14.03
N LYS A 182 -12.79 -0.44 -13.29
CA LYS A 182 -13.92 -1.19 -13.88
C LYS A 182 -14.74 -0.30 -14.82
N ASN A 183 -15.02 0.93 -14.40
CA ASN A 183 -15.74 1.91 -15.23
C ASN A 183 -14.93 2.27 -16.48
N ALA A 184 -13.63 2.50 -16.35
CA ALA A 184 -12.76 2.76 -17.48
C ALA A 184 -12.71 1.57 -18.46
N LEU A 185 -12.57 0.33 -17.96
CA LEU A 185 -12.62 -0.87 -18.78
C LEU A 185 -13.92 -0.95 -19.58
N LYS A 186 -15.07 -0.71 -18.94
CA LYS A 186 -16.38 -0.73 -19.61
C LYS A 186 -16.46 0.31 -20.73
N ASN A 187 -16.03 1.55 -20.47
CA ASN A 187 -16.06 2.65 -21.44
C ASN A 187 -15.10 2.41 -22.63
N HIS A 188 -14.06 1.62 -22.41
CA HIS A 188 -13.02 1.30 -23.39
C HIS A 188 -13.14 -0.13 -23.94
N HIS A 189 -14.34 -0.70 -23.92
CA HIS A 189 -14.65 -2.01 -24.49
C HIS A 189 -13.74 -3.15 -23.99
N TYR A 190 -13.31 -3.06 -22.73
CA TYR A 190 -12.42 -4.00 -22.05
C TYR A 190 -11.06 -4.16 -22.74
N ASP A 191 -10.61 -3.13 -23.47
CA ASP A 191 -9.24 -2.99 -23.95
C ASP A 191 -8.49 -1.93 -23.14
N PRO A 192 -7.72 -2.36 -22.12
CA PRO A 192 -6.97 -1.41 -21.32
C PRO A 192 -5.94 -0.62 -22.12
N SER A 193 -5.53 -1.01 -23.34
CA SER A 193 -4.54 -0.28 -24.15
C SER A 193 -5.00 1.13 -24.49
N SER A 194 -6.31 1.32 -24.64
CA SER A 194 -6.92 2.60 -24.99
C SER A 194 -7.25 3.50 -23.79
N ILE A 195 -7.12 2.99 -22.56
CA ILE A 195 -7.40 3.74 -21.33
C ILE A 195 -6.25 4.72 -21.04
N GLU A 196 -6.56 5.99 -20.85
CA GLU A 196 -5.59 6.98 -20.35
C GLU A 196 -5.25 6.71 -18.88
N ILE A 197 -4.12 7.24 -18.40
CA ILE A 197 -3.69 7.02 -17.02
C ILE A 197 -4.69 7.66 -16.06
N LEU A 198 -5.30 6.84 -15.21
CA LEU A 198 -6.25 7.28 -14.19
C LEU A 198 -5.53 8.06 -13.08
N THR A 199 -6.11 9.20 -12.67
CA THR A 199 -5.57 9.98 -11.56
C THR A 199 -5.92 9.31 -10.23
N MET A 200 -4.90 9.01 -9.44
CA MET A 200 -5.06 8.38 -8.13
C MET A 200 -4.96 9.40 -7.00
N LYS A 201 -5.69 9.16 -5.92
CA LYS A 201 -5.53 9.89 -4.66
C LYS A 201 -4.28 9.40 -3.92
N LEU A 202 -3.80 10.16 -2.94
CA LEU A 202 -2.75 9.69 -2.02
C LEU A 202 -3.36 8.75 -0.98
N LEU A 203 -2.66 7.66 -0.68
CA LEU A 203 -2.99 6.81 0.46
C LEU A 203 -2.53 7.52 1.74
N ASN A 204 -3.45 7.73 2.68
CA ASN A 204 -3.17 8.36 3.95
C ASN A 204 -3.52 7.40 5.09
N PHE A 205 -2.56 7.18 5.99
CA PHE A 205 -2.72 6.38 7.20
C PHE A 205 -3.16 7.30 8.33
N SER A 206 -4.47 7.53 8.44
CA SER A 206 -5.02 8.47 9.42
C SER A 206 -5.30 7.83 10.79
N SER A 207 -5.15 6.52 10.96
CA SER A 207 -5.51 5.88 12.23
C SER A 207 -4.42 6.02 13.28
N PHE A 208 -4.83 6.14 14.56
CA PHE A 208 -3.91 6.20 15.70
C PHE A 208 -3.02 4.94 15.79
N TRP A 209 -3.55 3.78 15.38
CA TRP A 209 -2.81 2.52 15.39
C TRP A 209 -1.71 2.46 14.32
N ASP A 210 -1.92 3.08 13.15
CA ASP A 210 -0.88 3.20 12.12
C ASP A 210 0.30 4.06 12.62
N LYS A 211 0.03 5.03 13.49
CA LYS A 211 1.07 5.87 14.08
C LYS A 211 1.86 5.16 15.18
N VAL A 212 1.22 4.23 15.89
CA VAL A 212 1.83 3.48 17.01
C VAL A 212 2.56 2.22 16.54
N SER A 213 2.15 1.61 15.42
CA SER A 213 2.83 0.41 14.89
C SER A 213 4.19 0.70 14.27
N GLY A 214 4.55 1.96 13.99
CA GLY A 214 5.76 2.33 13.28
C GLY A 214 5.54 2.74 11.82
N LEU A 215 4.35 2.55 11.25
CA LEU A 215 4.05 3.08 9.92
C LEU A 215 4.16 4.60 9.91
N GLY A 216 3.71 5.30 10.96
CA GLY A 216 3.80 6.76 11.03
C GLY A 216 5.23 7.34 10.95
N ILE A 217 6.25 6.62 11.43
CA ILE A 217 7.66 7.09 11.39
C ILE A 217 8.44 6.57 10.18
N THR A 218 8.02 5.45 9.59
CA THR A 218 8.65 4.84 8.40
C THR A 218 8.00 5.27 7.09
N VAL A 219 6.68 5.54 7.12
CA VAL A 219 5.79 5.85 5.99
C VAL A 219 4.64 6.75 6.49
N HIS A 220 4.94 8.01 6.82
CA HIS A 220 3.97 8.92 7.44
C HIS A 220 2.75 9.17 6.53
N GLN A 221 3.00 9.62 5.31
CA GLN A 221 2.00 9.82 4.27
C GLN A 221 2.65 9.49 2.92
N VAL A 222 2.05 8.57 2.17
CA VAL A 222 2.63 8.17 0.88
C VAL A 222 2.79 9.38 -0.03
N TRP A 223 4.03 9.63 -0.46
CA TRP A 223 4.40 10.73 -1.35
C TRP A 223 3.81 10.59 -2.76
N SER A 224 3.87 9.39 -3.32
CA SER A 224 3.32 9.09 -4.64
C SER A 224 2.98 7.62 -4.83
N VAL A 225 2.05 7.33 -5.74
CA VAL A 225 1.59 5.97 -6.04
C VAL A 225 1.50 5.77 -7.54
N LYS A 226 1.86 4.58 -8.00
CA LYS A 226 1.60 4.11 -9.35
C LYS A 226 0.88 2.77 -9.30
N ALA A 227 -0.11 2.57 -10.17
CA ALA A 227 -0.79 1.30 -10.36
C ALA A 227 -0.55 0.77 -11.77
N GLU A 228 -0.16 -0.50 -11.85
CA GLU A 228 0.09 -1.23 -13.09
C GLU A 228 -0.86 -2.42 -13.19
N ILE A 229 -1.53 -2.60 -14.33
CA ILE A 229 -2.16 -3.88 -14.63
C ILE A 229 -1.08 -4.88 -15.07
N GLN A 230 -1.19 -6.10 -14.59
CA GLN A 230 -0.37 -7.24 -14.97
C GLN A 230 -1.26 -8.40 -15.41
N ASP A 231 -0.79 -9.14 -16.42
CA ASP A 231 -1.44 -10.36 -16.93
C ASP A 231 -2.94 -10.19 -17.21
N TYR A 232 -3.34 -9.03 -17.76
CA TYR A 232 -4.73 -8.78 -18.12
C TYR A 232 -5.17 -9.75 -19.21
N SER A 233 -6.35 -10.33 -19.05
CA SER A 233 -6.99 -11.19 -20.03
C SER A 233 -8.48 -10.88 -20.06
N TYR A 234 -9.03 -10.61 -21.24
CA TYR A 234 -10.46 -10.54 -21.48
C TYR A 234 -10.85 -11.54 -22.57
N ASN A 235 -11.70 -12.49 -22.21
CA ASN A 235 -12.26 -13.48 -23.12
C ASN A 235 -13.58 -12.94 -23.66
N LYS A 236 -13.62 -12.62 -24.96
CA LYS A 236 -14.82 -12.05 -25.59
C LYS A 236 -15.98 -13.03 -25.67
N CYS A 237 -15.73 -14.33 -25.65
CA CYS A 237 -16.79 -15.34 -25.72
C CYS A 237 -17.48 -15.52 -24.36
N THR A 238 -16.71 -15.64 -23.28
CA THR A 238 -17.27 -15.78 -21.92
C THR A 238 -17.61 -14.43 -21.28
N LYS A 239 -17.19 -13.33 -21.91
CA LYS A 239 -17.30 -11.96 -21.40
C LYS A 239 -16.59 -11.76 -20.06
N ALA A 240 -15.73 -12.69 -19.65
CA ALA A 240 -14.99 -12.62 -18.40
C ALA A 240 -13.62 -11.96 -18.59
N TRP A 241 -13.22 -11.13 -17.64
CA TRP A 241 -11.89 -10.54 -17.58
C TRP A 241 -11.24 -10.74 -16.21
N LYS A 242 -9.91 -10.77 -16.20
CA LYS A 242 -9.09 -10.86 -14.98
C LYS A 242 -7.77 -10.13 -15.17
N THR A 243 -7.21 -9.64 -14.08
CA THR A 243 -5.88 -9.00 -14.03
C THR A 243 -5.36 -8.97 -12.61
N LYS A 244 -4.06 -8.66 -12.47
CA LYS A 244 -3.46 -8.25 -11.21
C LYS A 244 -3.19 -6.76 -11.26
N ILE A 245 -3.52 -6.03 -10.22
CA ILE A 245 -3.14 -4.64 -10.05
C ILE A 245 -1.94 -4.62 -9.11
N LYS A 246 -0.78 -4.22 -9.64
CA LYS A 246 0.42 -3.95 -8.85
C LYS A 246 0.44 -2.47 -8.47
N TYR A 247 0.28 -2.19 -7.19
CA TYR A 247 0.51 -0.87 -6.61
C TYR A 247 1.98 -0.75 -6.22
N ILE A 248 2.57 0.40 -6.51
CA ILE A 248 3.90 0.79 -6.08
C ILE A 248 3.76 2.13 -5.37
N PHE A 249 3.89 2.11 -4.05
CA PHE A 249 3.85 3.27 -3.18
C PHE A 249 5.28 3.75 -2.93
N TYR A 250 5.47 5.05 -2.96
CA TYR A 250 6.75 5.70 -2.66
C TYR A 250 6.57 6.72 -1.56
N ASP A 251 7.50 6.71 -0.62
CA ASP A 251 7.66 7.76 0.39
C ASP A 251 9.13 8.19 0.50
N HIS A 252 9.40 9.27 1.22
CA HIS A 252 10.74 9.75 1.51
C HIS A 252 11.10 9.44 2.96
N PHE A 253 12.30 8.91 3.17
CA PHE A 253 12.92 8.87 4.49
C PHE A 253 13.90 10.04 4.62
N GLY A 254 13.35 11.20 4.95
CA GLY A 254 14.04 12.46 5.15
C GLY A 254 13.07 13.49 5.72
N LEU A 255 13.59 14.61 6.19
CA LEU A 255 12.80 15.70 6.76
C LEU A 255 12.94 16.96 5.92
N ASP A 256 11.87 17.75 5.90
CA ASP A 256 11.92 19.14 5.48
C ASP A 256 11.87 20.10 6.69
N TRP A 257 12.02 21.40 6.44
CA TRP A 257 11.99 22.39 7.52
C TRP A 257 10.61 22.53 8.17
N ASP A 258 9.53 22.25 7.45
CA ASP A 258 8.18 22.31 8.02
C ASP A 258 7.95 21.18 9.02
N ASP A 259 8.59 20.02 8.86
CA ASP A 259 8.64 18.96 9.87
C ASP A 259 9.27 19.48 11.17
N ILE A 260 10.36 20.24 11.11
CA ILE A 260 11.00 20.81 12.30
C ILE A 260 10.14 21.88 12.96
N LYS A 261 9.45 22.73 12.18
CA LYS A 261 8.50 23.69 12.75
C LYS A 261 7.36 22.99 13.49
N LYS A 262 6.90 21.85 12.96
CA LYS A 262 5.77 21.11 13.49
C LYS A 262 6.15 20.23 14.69
N HIS A 263 7.29 19.55 14.60
CA HIS A 263 7.67 18.49 15.53
C HIS A 263 8.89 18.83 16.40
N GLY A 264 9.66 19.86 16.08
CA GLY A 264 10.87 20.26 16.83
C GLY A 264 10.60 20.75 18.26
N GLY A 265 9.34 21.04 18.60
CA GLY A 265 8.90 21.36 19.96
C GLY A 265 8.24 20.19 20.71
N ASP A 266 8.10 19.03 20.08
CA ASP A 266 7.35 17.90 20.64
C ASP A 266 8.03 17.34 21.88
N ARG A 267 7.22 16.98 22.87
CA ARG A 267 7.67 16.37 24.14
C ARG A 267 7.08 14.99 24.37
N ILE A 268 6.37 14.47 23.38
CA ILE A 268 5.69 13.19 23.39
C ILE A 268 5.97 12.46 22.06
N PRO A 269 5.99 11.12 22.04
CA PRO A 269 5.68 10.20 23.15
C PRO A 269 6.77 10.13 24.22
N GLN A 270 7.99 10.58 23.93
CA GLN A 270 9.08 10.70 24.90
C GLN A 270 9.46 12.15 25.15
N TYR A 271 9.84 12.47 26.39
CA TYR A 271 10.41 13.77 26.73
C TYR A 271 11.64 14.00 25.82
N HIS A 272 11.69 15.15 25.12
CA HIS A 272 12.67 15.47 24.06
C HIS A 272 12.45 14.87 22.65
N THR A 273 11.25 14.36 22.33
CA THR A 273 10.95 13.88 20.94
C THR A 273 11.32 14.93 19.86
N GLY A 274 11.08 16.22 20.11
CA GLY A 274 11.45 17.28 19.18
C GLY A 274 12.95 17.47 18.99
N ASP A 275 13.77 17.16 20.00
CA ASP A 275 15.24 17.16 19.85
C ASP A 275 15.70 16.00 18.98
N PHE A 276 14.94 14.90 18.92
CA PHE A 276 15.23 13.79 18.03
C PHE A 276 14.90 14.12 16.57
N PHE A 277 13.79 14.82 16.30
CA PHE A 277 13.51 15.37 14.96
C PHE A 277 14.58 16.36 14.51
N LYS A 278 15.02 17.27 15.39
CA LYS A 278 16.15 18.16 15.09
C LYS A 278 17.41 17.37 14.76
N ALA A 279 17.72 16.31 15.52
CA ALA A 279 18.90 15.50 15.26
C ALA A 279 18.86 14.83 13.87
N TRP A 280 17.71 14.28 13.47
CA TRP A 280 17.49 13.75 12.14
C TRP A 280 17.77 14.81 11.05
N TYR A 281 17.17 16.00 11.18
CA TYR A 281 17.37 17.09 10.22
C TYR A 281 18.82 17.58 10.16
N ILE A 282 19.50 17.67 11.31
CA ILE A 282 20.93 18.05 11.39
C ILE A 282 21.79 17.00 10.68
N LEU A 283 21.55 15.71 10.92
CA LEU A 283 22.25 14.62 10.23
C LEU A 283 22.08 14.71 8.71
N GLN A 284 20.87 15.04 8.25
CA GLN A 284 20.55 15.17 6.82
C GLN A 284 21.24 16.37 6.16
N HIS A 285 20.94 17.57 6.64
CA HIS A 285 21.21 18.82 5.92
C HIS A 285 22.57 19.43 6.28
N TYR A 286 23.10 19.09 7.45
CA TYR A 286 24.34 19.67 7.99
C TYR A 286 25.46 18.66 8.22
N ARG A 287 25.19 17.36 8.10
CA ARG A 287 26.19 16.27 8.13
C ARG A 287 26.12 15.47 6.82
N SER A 288 26.42 14.18 6.86
CA SER A 288 26.57 13.30 5.69
C SER A 288 25.48 12.25 5.52
N ALA A 289 24.46 12.24 6.40
CA ALA A 289 23.36 11.29 6.27
C ALA A 289 22.53 11.62 5.02
N LYS A 290 22.06 10.60 4.30
CA LYS A 290 21.36 10.80 3.02
C LYS A 290 19.96 10.24 3.07
N PRO A 291 18.95 11.03 2.64
CA PRO A 291 17.60 10.54 2.49
C PRO A 291 17.54 9.53 1.35
N PHE A 292 16.47 8.73 1.36
CA PHE A 292 16.22 7.71 0.35
C PHE A 292 14.72 7.51 0.16
N PHE A 293 14.38 6.85 -0.94
CA PHE A 293 13.00 6.45 -1.20
C PHE A 293 12.67 5.18 -0.43
N THR A 294 11.50 5.14 0.18
CA THR A 294 10.87 3.89 0.62
C THR A 294 9.94 3.44 -0.49
N GLU A 295 10.16 2.24 -1.05
CA GLU A 295 9.27 1.63 -2.05
C GLU A 295 8.53 0.44 -1.44
N ILE A 296 7.21 0.47 -1.54
CA ILE A 296 6.31 -0.56 -1.01
C ILE A 296 5.45 -1.08 -2.15
N THR A 297 5.36 -2.39 -2.28
CA THR A 297 4.68 -3.04 -3.41
C THR A 297 3.56 -3.93 -2.92
N GLU A 298 2.36 -3.74 -3.47
CA GLU A 298 1.21 -4.58 -3.18
C GLU A 298 0.51 -5.06 -4.45
N ILE A 299 0.09 -6.32 -4.48
CA ILE A 299 -0.54 -6.93 -5.65
C ILE A 299 -1.92 -7.46 -5.30
N MET A 300 -2.93 -6.92 -5.97
CA MET A 300 -4.33 -7.30 -5.79
C MET A 300 -4.88 -7.95 -7.05
N ASN A 301 -5.55 -9.09 -6.90
CA ASN A 301 -6.28 -9.70 -8.02
C ASN A 301 -7.58 -8.96 -8.25
N LEU A 302 -7.92 -8.72 -9.51
CA LEU A 302 -9.20 -8.14 -9.91
C LEU A 302 -9.79 -8.91 -11.09
N GLU A 303 -11.04 -9.29 -10.97
CA GLU A 303 -11.79 -9.99 -12.00
C GLU A 303 -13.22 -9.48 -12.11
N GLY A 304 -13.86 -9.78 -13.23
CA GLY A 304 -15.24 -9.39 -13.49
C GLY A 304 -15.77 -9.96 -14.81
N SER A 305 -16.99 -9.57 -15.15
CA SER A 305 -17.65 -9.91 -16.40
C SER A 305 -18.24 -8.66 -17.03
N SER A 306 -18.27 -8.59 -18.37
CA SER A 306 -18.94 -7.50 -19.09
C SER A 306 -20.46 -7.65 -19.18
N ASN A 307 -21.01 -8.72 -18.61
CA ASN A 307 -22.46 -8.95 -18.56
C ASN A 307 -23.14 -8.27 -17.36
N ASN A 308 -22.35 -7.70 -16.42
CA ASN A 308 -22.83 -7.04 -15.20
C ASN A 308 -22.46 -5.54 -15.20
#